data_AF-A0A9N9C2Q3-F1
#
_entry.id   AF-A0A9N9C2Q3-F1
#
_cell.length_a   1.000
_cell.length_b   1.000
_cell.length_c   1.000
_cell.angle_alpha   90.00
_cell.angle_beta   90.00
_cell.angle_gamma   90.00
#
_symmetry.space_group_name_H-M   'P 1'
#
loop_
_entity.id
_entity.type
_entity.pdbx_description
1 polymer ?
#
loop_
_entity_poly.entity_id
_entity_poly.type
_entity_poly.pdbx_seq_one_letter_code
_entity_poly.pdbx_strand_id
1 'polypeptide(L)'
;VDWWFKTDNGTIGSDQHDFYLIILHELIHGLGFSSSWDNTLEATVNQDTTGLTPIPDFGGDNDSQFEGFQEYIFDKYVKFIRNGAESTSTVYTSHLNESVPIGTSFDTNLEFTNQVKSSQQWEYAEFALISATTNDSLTFTPAEGTSHKEVIYLESSINPYLLGSSISHISLIYESTPDFLMKYIFNPGESLEYLVQRSGNYSSPIGPRILSILESMGYETDAYPNPIIPTYEP
;
A
#
# COMPACT_ATOMS: atom_id res chain seq x y z
N VAL A 1 -0.17 20.58 -13.35
CA VAL A 1 0.84 19.61 -13.85
C VAL A 1 1.03 19.92 -15.32
N ASP A 2 2.28 20.11 -15.75
CA ASP A 2 2.62 20.22 -17.17
C ASP A 2 2.97 18.83 -17.69
N TRP A 3 2.31 18.40 -18.75
CA TRP A 3 2.37 17.02 -19.24
C TRP A 3 3.21 16.93 -20.50
N TRP A 4 4.13 15.98 -20.52
CA TRP A 4 4.85 15.57 -21.72
C TRP A 4 4.28 14.25 -22.24
N PHE A 5 3.96 14.22 -23.53
CA PHE A 5 3.54 13.01 -24.22
C PHE A 5 4.68 12.52 -25.09
N LYS A 6 4.84 11.19 -25.18
CA LYS A 6 5.84 10.57 -26.06
C LYS A 6 5.73 10.97 -27.53
N THR A 7 4.54 11.39 -27.95
CA THR A 7 4.26 11.88 -29.31
C THR A 7 4.65 13.35 -29.51
N ASP A 8 4.98 14.08 -28.44
CA ASP A 8 5.46 15.44 -28.55
C ASP A 8 6.85 15.42 -29.19
N ASN A 9 7.03 16.19 -30.26
CA ASN A 9 8.30 16.28 -30.96
C ASN A 9 9.31 17.09 -30.12
N GLY A 10 9.91 16.46 -29.12
CA GLY A 10 10.92 17.08 -28.25
C GLY A 10 11.30 16.21 -27.05
N THR A 11 12.48 16.48 -26.48
CA THR A 11 12.86 15.93 -25.17
C THR A 11 11.97 16.52 -24.10
N ILE A 12 11.59 15.71 -23.11
CA ILE A 12 10.87 16.16 -21.92
C ILE A 12 11.56 17.36 -21.26
N GLY A 13 10.79 18.42 -20.96
CA GLY A 13 11.25 19.60 -20.24
C GLY A 13 11.51 19.31 -18.76
N SER A 14 12.37 20.10 -18.12
CA SER A 14 12.77 19.91 -16.72
C SER A 14 11.64 20.08 -15.69
N ASP A 15 10.51 20.63 -16.10
CA ASP A 15 9.31 20.89 -15.30
C ASP A 15 8.09 20.07 -15.78
N GLN A 16 8.25 19.26 -16.83
CA GLN A 16 7.20 18.42 -17.37
C GLN A 16 7.22 17.04 -16.73
N HIS A 17 6.05 16.40 -16.68
CA HIS A 17 5.89 15.03 -16.23
C HIS A 17 5.53 14.12 -17.40
N ASP A 18 6.20 12.97 -17.50
CA ASP A 18 5.88 11.96 -18.51
C ASP A 18 4.50 11.36 -18.23
N PHE A 19 3.55 11.62 -19.12
CA PHE A 19 2.17 11.16 -18.96
C PHE A 19 2.06 9.62 -18.99
N TYR A 20 2.87 8.95 -19.82
CA TYR A 20 2.81 7.49 -19.94
C TYR A 20 3.35 6.80 -18.71
N LEU A 21 4.42 7.33 -18.12
CA LEU A 21 4.95 6.89 -16.83
C LEU A 21 3.89 6.96 -15.73
N ILE A 22 3.21 8.11 -15.60
CA ILE A 22 2.20 8.30 -14.55
C ILE A 22 0.99 7.40 -14.79
N ILE A 23 0.47 7.30 -16.01
CA ILE A 23 -0.65 6.39 -16.30
C ILE A 23 -0.30 4.94 -15.99
N LEU A 24 0.92 4.51 -16.29
CA LEU A 24 1.35 3.15 -15.98
C LEU A 24 1.42 2.92 -14.46
N HIS A 25 1.94 3.88 -13.70
CA HIS A 25 1.95 3.83 -12.24
C HIS A 25 0.54 3.73 -11.63
N GLU A 26 -0.35 4.64 -12.04
CA GLU A 26 -1.75 4.65 -11.58
C GLU A 26 -2.53 3.40 -12.01
N LEU A 27 -2.19 2.83 -13.17
CA LEU A 27 -2.78 1.55 -13.60
C LEU A 27 -2.40 0.42 -12.65
N ILE A 28 -1.16 0.36 -12.15
CA ILE A 28 -0.74 -0.66 -11.19
C ILE A 28 -1.47 -0.48 -9.85
N HIS A 29 -1.69 0.76 -9.39
CA HIS A 29 -2.59 1.03 -8.27
C HIS A 29 -4.02 0.52 -8.55
N GLY A 30 -4.54 0.77 -9.75
CA GLY A 30 -5.84 0.27 -10.19
C GLY A 30 -5.96 -1.26 -10.26
N LEU A 31 -4.83 -1.98 -10.31
CA LEU A 31 -4.75 -3.43 -10.17
C LEU A 31 -4.63 -3.88 -8.70
N GLY A 32 -4.83 -2.99 -7.74
CA GLY A 32 -4.87 -3.34 -6.32
C GLY A 32 -3.51 -3.28 -5.62
N PHE A 33 -2.46 -2.73 -6.24
CA PHE A 33 -1.24 -2.36 -5.51
C PHE A 33 -1.55 -1.17 -4.60
N SER A 34 -2.21 -1.43 -3.48
CA SER A 34 -2.64 -0.42 -2.53
C SER A 34 -2.96 -1.10 -1.21
N SER A 35 -2.67 -0.42 -0.11
CA SER A 35 -3.00 -0.89 1.23
C SER A 35 -4.31 -0.26 1.71
N SER A 36 -5.10 -1.03 2.46
CA SER A 36 -6.24 -0.49 3.20
C SER A 36 -5.84 0.28 4.45
N TRP A 37 -4.57 0.22 4.86
CA TRP A 37 -4.08 0.82 6.09
C TRP A 37 -3.83 2.32 5.94
N ASP A 38 -4.60 3.12 6.67
CA ASP A 38 -4.49 4.56 6.62
C ASP A 38 -4.91 5.25 7.93
N ASN A 39 -4.87 6.59 7.91
CA ASN A 39 -5.28 7.45 9.03
C ASN A 39 -6.71 7.99 8.90
N THR A 40 -7.53 7.42 8.00
CA THR A 40 -8.88 7.92 7.67
C THR A 40 -9.80 7.88 8.91
N LEU A 41 -9.63 6.88 9.78
CA LEU A 41 -10.40 6.77 11.04
C LEU A 41 -10.30 8.03 11.90
N GLU A 42 -9.13 8.65 11.96
CA GLU A 42 -8.88 9.87 12.74
C GLU A 42 -9.11 11.13 11.89
N ALA A 43 -8.69 11.11 10.63
CA ALA A 43 -8.77 12.27 9.73
C ALA A 43 -10.22 12.69 9.46
N THR A 44 -11.15 11.73 9.29
CA THR A 44 -12.57 12.01 9.02
C THR A 44 -13.29 12.69 10.18
N VAL A 45 -12.73 12.60 11.40
CA VAL A 45 -13.26 13.25 12.60
C VAL A 45 -12.38 14.41 13.08
N ASN A 46 -11.45 14.87 12.22
CA ASN A 46 -10.51 15.98 12.48
C ASN A 46 -9.65 15.76 13.74
N GLN A 47 -9.21 14.53 13.98
CA GLN A 47 -8.24 14.21 15.03
C GLN A 47 -6.82 14.07 14.46
N ASP A 48 -5.81 14.34 15.28
CA ASP A 48 -4.41 14.10 14.93
C ASP A 48 -4.16 12.62 14.68
N THR A 49 -3.26 12.31 13.74
CA THR A 49 -2.86 10.93 13.43
C THR A 49 -2.01 10.34 14.56
N THR A 50 -2.56 9.36 15.27
CA THR A 50 -1.91 8.59 16.33
C THR A 50 -1.80 7.11 16.00
N GLY A 51 -2.57 6.62 15.03
CA GLY A 51 -2.48 5.24 14.56
C GLY A 51 -2.94 5.10 13.10
N LEU A 52 -2.67 3.93 12.52
CA LEU A 52 -3.23 3.53 11.23
C LEU A 52 -4.12 2.31 11.42
N THR A 53 -5.24 2.24 10.72
CA THR A 53 -6.13 1.08 10.71
C THR A 53 -6.44 0.67 9.28
N PRO A 54 -6.83 -0.60 9.03
CA PRO A 54 -7.56 -0.93 7.81
C PRO A 54 -8.87 -0.12 7.74
N ILE A 55 -9.58 -0.23 6.62
CA ILE A 55 -10.86 0.45 6.45
C ILE A 55 -11.92 -0.28 7.30
N PRO A 56 -12.63 0.43 8.20
CA PRO A 56 -13.75 -0.16 8.91
C PRO A 56 -14.93 -0.36 7.98
N ASP A 57 -15.54 -1.54 8.02
CA ASP A 57 -16.78 -1.84 7.32
C ASP A 57 -17.99 -1.62 8.25
N PHE A 58 -19.08 -1.14 7.64
CA PHE A 58 -20.32 -0.83 8.33
C PHE A 58 -21.51 -1.35 7.54
N GLY A 59 -22.45 -1.97 8.24
CA GLY A 59 -23.70 -2.46 7.69
C GLY A 59 -24.87 -2.30 8.64
N GLY A 60 -25.81 -3.23 8.57
CA GLY A 60 -27.08 -3.16 9.28
C GLY A 60 -28.01 -2.05 8.76
N ASP A 61 -29.09 -1.77 9.51
CA ASP A 61 -30.03 -0.72 9.13
C ASP A 61 -29.34 0.67 9.25
N ASN A 62 -29.30 1.40 8.13
CA ASN A 62 -28.65 2.71 7.97
C ASN A 62 -27.12 2.72 8.04
N ASP A 63 -26.44 1.60 7.75
CA ASP A 63 -24.96 1.51 7.70
C ASP A 63 -24.28 2.02 8.98
N SER A 64 -24.87 1.67 10.14
CA SER A 64 -24.45 2.17 11.47
C SER A 64 -23.77 1.10 12.33
N GLN A 65 -23.82 -0.16 11.90
CA GLN A 65 -23.31 -1.30 12.65
C GLN A 65 -21.90 -1.64 12.19
N PHE A 66 -20.92 -1.61 13.10
CA PHE A 66 -19.54 -1.99 12.78
C PHE A 66 -19.44 -3.50 12.45
N GLU A 67 -18.93 -3.84 11.27
CA GLU A 67 -18.79 -5.22 10.78
C GLU A 67 -17.34 -5.74 10.85
N GLY A 68 -16.39 -4.88 11.22
CA GLY A 68 -14.97 -5.21 11.29
C GLY A 68 -14.13 -4.33 10.38
N PHE A 69 -12.84 -4.22 10.68
CA PHE A 69 -11.81 -3.73 9.79
C PHE A 69 -11.52 -4.78 8.70
N GLN A 70 -11.47 -4.31 7.45
CA GLN A 70 -11.21 -5.14 6.27
C GLN A 70 -9.90 -4.75 5.58
N GLU A 71 -9.18 -5.78 5.15
CA GLU A 71 -7.93 -5.68 4.41
C GLU A 71 -8.14 -5.80 2.91
N TYR A 72 -7.32 -5.11 2.12
CA TYR A 72 -7.19 -5.43 0.71
C TYR A 72 -6.32 -6.68 0.54
N ILE A 73 -6.44 -7.36 -0.61
CA ILE A 73 -5.65 -8.57 -0.88
C ILE A 73 -4.14 -8.31 -0.82
N PHE A 74 -3.70 -7.09 -1.13
CA PHE A 74 -2.32 -6.64 -0.97
C PHE A 74 -1.83 -6.80 0.48
N ASP A 75 -2.65 -6.41 1.46
CA ASP A 75 -2.29 -6.36 2.88
C ASP A 75 -2.02 -7.73 3.49
N LYS A 76 -2.63 -8.78 2.92
CA LYS A 76 -2.39 -10.19 3.32
C LYS A 76 -0.91 -10.57 3.33
N TYR A 77 -0.11 -9.92 2.47
CA TYR A 77 1.31 -10.19 2.30
C TYR A 77 2.20 -9.13 2.98
N VAL A 78 1.60 -8.10 3.56
CA VAL A 78 2.29 -7.02 4.27
C VAL A 78 2.68 -7.46 5.68
N LYS A 79 3.86 -7.04 6.11
CA LYS A 79 4.37 -7.24 7.47
C LYS A 79 4.91 -5.94 8.05
N PHE A 80 4.56 -5.71 9.30
CA PHE A 80 5.09 -4.67 10.16
C PHE A 80 6.31 -5.22 10.92
N ILE A 81 7.42 -4.48 10.90
CA ILE A 81 8.66 -4.88 11.56
C ILE A 81 8.95 -3.92 12.72
N ARG A 82 9.12 -4.46 13.93
CA ARG A 82 9.51 -3.67 15.09
C ARG A 82 10.47 -4.42 15.97
N ASN A 83 11.59 -3.78 16.32
CA ASN A 83 12.64 -4.38 17.15
C ASN A 83 13.12 -5.76 16.66
N GLY A 84 13.11 -5.97 15.34
CA GLY A 84 13.48 -7.25 14.71
C GLY A 84 12.40 -8.34 14.77
N ALA A 85 11.23 -8.07 15.35
CA ALA A 85 10.06 -8.94 15.26
C ALA A 85 9.19 -8.52 14.07
N GLU A 86 8.70 -9.50 13.31
CA GLU A 86 7.76 -9.30 12.20
C GLU A 86 6.36 -9.76 12.62
N SER A 87 5.35 -8.96 12.30
CA SER A 87 3.94 -9.32 12.44
C SER A 87 3.22 -9.05 11.13
N THR A 88 2.40 -10.00 10.67
CA THR A 88 1.59 -9.82 9.47
C THR A 88 0.50 -8.79 9.71
N SER A 89 0.14 -8.04 8.66
CA SER A 89 -0.95 -7.09 8.67
C SER A 89 -2.25 -7.70 9.22
N THR A 90 -2.59 -8.90 8.75
CA THR A 90 -3.79 -9.64 9.17
C THR A 90 -3.85 -9.94 10.67
N VAL A 91 -2.70 -10.13 11.33
CA VAL A 91 -2.67 -10.32 12.79
C VAL A 91 -3.04 -9.03 13.50
N TYR A 92 -2.52 -7.90 13.05
CA TYR A 92 -2.88 -6.60 13.64
C TYR A 92 -4.35 -6.27 13.36
N THR A 93 -4.85 -6.53 12.16
CA THR A 93 -6.28 -6.40 11.82
C THR A 93 -7.15 -7.25 12.75
N SER A 94 -6.76 -8.50 13.02
CA SER A 94 -7.52 -9.37 13.93
C SER A 94 -7.62 -8.80 15.35
N HIS A 95 -6.54 -8.21 15.87
CA HIS A 95 -6.55 -7.54 17.16
C HIS A 95 -7.37 -6.24 17.14
N LEU A 96 -7.30 -5.45 16.08
CA LEU A 96 -8.13 -4.25 15.92
C LEU A 96 -9.62 -4.60 15.86
N ASN A 97 -9.99 -5.76 15.31
CA ASN A 97 -11.37 -6.28 15.33
C ASN A 97 -11.88 -6.68 16.73
N GLU A 98 -10.98 -6.77 17.71
CA GLU A 98 -11.35 -6.95 19.13
C GLU A 98 -11.50 -5.59 19.86
N SER A 99 -11.29 -4.45 19.19
CA SER A 99 -11.35 -3.13 19.83
C SER A 99 -12.74 -2.77 20.33
N VAL A 100 -13.76 -3.14 19.57
CA VAL A 100 -15.19 -3.04 19.86
C VAL A 100 -15.90 -4.29 19.33
N PRO A 101 -16.95 -4.80 20.00
CA PRO A 101 -17.67 -5.96 19.51
C PRO A 101 -18.25 -5.73 18.11
N ILE A 102 -17.97 -6.64 17.18
CA ILE A 102 -18.64 -6.67 15.87
C ILE A 102 -20.15 -6.74 16.09
N GLY A 103 -20.90 -5.93 15.34
CA GLY A 103 -22.33 -5.76 15.53
C GLY A 103 -22.72 -4.60 16.44
N THR A 104 -21.77 -3.83 16.98
CA THR A 104 -22.06 -2.62 17.75
C THR A 104 -22.49 -1.49 16.81
N SER A 105 -23.61 -0.84 17.12
CA SER A 105 -24.08 0.34 16.40
C SER A 105 -23.49 1.62 17.00
N PHE A 106 -23.12 2.57 16.15
CA PHE A 106 -22.62 3.88 16.55
C PHE A 106 -23.44 4.98 15.88
N ASP A 107 -23.76 6.04 16.63
CA ASP A 107 -24.54 7.17 16.09
C ASP A 107 -23.66 8.11 15.26
N THR A 108 -22.35 8.12 15.52
CA THR A 108 -21.39 9.00 14.84
C THR A 108 -20.03 8.35 14.66
N ASN A 109 -19.30 8.74 13.60
CA ASN A 109 -17.90 8.34 13.41
C ASN A 109 -17.01 8.78 14.58
N LEU A 110 -17.29 9.92 15.21
CA LEU A 110 -16.52 10.39 16.36
C LEU A 110 -16.66 9.45 17.57
N GLU A 111 -17.87 8.97 17.84
CA GLU A 111 -18.10 7.99 18.90
C GLU A 111 -17.35 6.68 18.62
N PHE A 112 -17.49 6.15 17.40
CA PHE A 112 -16.77 4.96 16.96
C PHE A 112 -15.25 5.12 17.10
N THR A 113 -14.67 6.17 16.53
CA THR A 113 -13.22 6.46 16.59
C THR A 113 -12.74 6.53 18.04
N ASN A 114 -13.48 7.23 18.92
CA ASN A 114 -13.08 7.34 20.32
C ASN A 114 -13.14 5.98 21.06
N GLN A 115 -14.14 5.14 20.76
CA GLN A 115 -14.26 3.81 21.35
C GLN A 115 -13.12 2.89 20.91
N VAL A 116 -12.83 2.83 19.61
CA VAL A 116 -11.70 2.06 19.06
C VAL A 116 -10.38 2.50 19.72
N LYS A 117 -10.12 3.82 19.76
CA LYS A 117 -8.89 4.38 20.35
C LYS A 117 -8.77 4.18 21.86
N SER A 118 -9.89 4.04 22.56
CA SER A 118 -9.88 3.78 24.00
C SER A 118 -9.56 2.32 24.35
N SER A 119 -9.62 1.43 23.37
CA SER A 119 -9.28 0.01 23.53
C SER A 119 -7.78 -0.19 23.70
N GLN A 120 -7.39 -1.23 24.45
CA GLN A 120 -5.99 -1.65 24.52
C GLN A 120 -5.45 -2.06 23.13
N GLN A 121 -6.33 -2.50 22.22
CA GLN A 121 -5.97 -2.91 20.87
C GLN A 121 -5.45 -1.74 20.00
N TRP A 122 -5.62 -0.48 20.43
CA TRP A 122 -5.10 0.67 19.70
C TRP A 122 -3.55 0.63 19.56
N GLU A 123 -2.85 -0.09 20.43
CA GLU A 123 -1.39 -0.26 20.32
C GLU A 123 -0.96 -0.83 18.96
N TYR A 124 -1.79 -1.66 18.33
CA TYR A 124 -1.50 -2.21 17.00
C TYR A 124 -1.59 -1.14 15.90
N ALA A 125 -2.54 -0.19 16.03
CA ALA A 125 -2.65 0.95 15.13
C ALA A 125 -1.46 1.92 15.30
N GLU A 126 -1.04 2.17 16.55
CA GLU A 126 0.15 2.96 16.84
C GLU A 126 1.41 2.29 16.25
N PHE A 127 1.53 0.96 16.33
CA PHE A 127 2.67 0.24 15.77
C PHE A 127 2.67 0.23 14.24
N ALA A 128 1.49 0.14 13.62
CA ALA A 128 1.36 0.30 12.17
C ALA A 128 1.83 1.70 11.74
N LEU A 129 1.44 2.76 12.46
CA LEU A 129 1.92 4.13 12.19
C LEU A 129 3.44 4.26 12.34
N ILE A 130 4.01 3.73 13.43
CA ILE A 130 5.47 3.75 13.64
C ILE A 130 6.17 3.05 12.49
N SER A 131 5.64 1.90 12.05
CA SER A 131 6.22 1.14 10.95
C SER A 131 6.11 1.92 9.62
N ALA A 132 4.97 2.55 9.36
CA ALA A 132 4.76 3.36 8.14
C ALA A 132 5.56 4.67 8.08
N THR A 133 6.28 5.00 9.14
CA THR A 133 7.08 6.23 9.28
C THR A 133 8.52 5.97 9.73
N THR A 134 8.93 4.70 9.78
CA THR A 134 10.31 4.29 10.09
C THR A 134 10.91 3.52 8.91
N ASN A 135 12.10 3.92 8.44
CA ASN A 135 12.81 3.24 7.36
C ASN A 135 12.92 1.73 7.57
N ASP A 136 12.77 0.98 6.48
CA ASP A 136 12.98 -0.47 6.40
C ASP A 136 12.14 -1.31 7.37
N SER A 137 11.01 -0.75 7.83
CA SER A 137 10.14 -1.39 8.82
C SER A 137 8.80 -1.88 8.27
N LEU A 138 8.62 -1.81 6.95
CA LEU A 138 7.51 -2.39 6.22
C LEU A 138 8.02 -3.26 5.10
N THR A 139 7.44 -4.46 4.99
CA THR A 139 7.79 -5.39 3.92
C THR A 139 6.58 -6.08 3.35
N PHE A 140 6.70 -6.52 2.10
CA PHE A 140 5.81 -7.43 1.42
C PHE A 140 6.54 -8.76 1.22
N THR A 141 5.93 -9.87 1.64
CA THR A 141 6.45 -11.21 1.40
C THR A 141 5.68 -11.84 0.23
N PRO A 142 6.31 -12.03 -0.95
CA PRO A 142 5.63 -12.65 -2.08
C PRO A 142 5.00 -14.01 -1.75
N ALA A 143 3.85 -14.29 -2.34
CA ALA A 143 3.20 -15.59 -2.22
C ALA A 143 4.11 -16.72 -2.74
N GLU A 144 3.88 -17.92 -2.23
CA GLU A 144 4.61 -19.10 -2.71
C GLU A 144 4.36 -19.32 -4.20
N GLY A 145 5.42 -19.63 -4.95
CA GLY A 145 5.35 -19.94 -6.38
C GLY A 145 5.53 -18.74 -7.32
N THR A 146 5.47 -17.52 -6.81
CA THR A 146 5.69 -16.29 -7.60
C THR A 146 7.09 -16.24 -8.25
N SER A 147 7.21 -15.43 -9.29
CA SER A 147 8.41 -15.28 -10.12
C SER A 147 9.60 -14.65 -9.37
N HIS A 148 9.33 -13.92 -8.27
CA HIS A 148 10.33 -13.35 -7.38
C HIS A 148 10.01 -13.67 -5.92
N LYS A 149 11.00 -14.20 -5.18
CA LYS A 149 10.81 -14.80 -3.84
C LYS A 149 11.40 -14.00 -2.68
N GLU A 150 12.17 -12.95 -2.96
CA GLU A 150 12.79 -12.17 -1.90
C GLU A 150 11.76 -11.24 -1.25
N VAL A 151 12.02 -10.88 0.00
CA VAL A 151 11.25 -9.85 0.70
C VAL A 151 11.41 -8.51 -0.02
N ILE A 152 10.30 -7.80 -0.16
CA ILE A 152 10.24 -6.50 -0.83
C ILE A 152 10.01 -5.44 0.22
N TYR A 153 10.88 -4.43 0.30
CA TYR A 153 10.67 -3.31 1.22
C TYR A 153 9.64 -2.34 0.65
N LEU A 154 8.68 -1.95 1.50
CA LEU A 154 7.67 -0.95 1.15
C LEU A 154 8.10 0.43 1.63
N GLU A 155 7.50 1.48 1.06
CA GLU A 155 7.75 2.85 1.46
C GLU A 155 7.32 3.07 2.91
N SER A 156 8.26 3.50 3.73
CA SER A 156 8.09 3.65 5.17
C SER A 156 8.92 4.81 5.75
N SER A 157 9.52 5.65 4.89
CA SER A 157 10.45 6.71 5.26
C SER A 157 9.80 8.07 5.49
N ILE A 158 8.55 8.23 5.06
CA ILE A 158 7.85 9.51 5.07
C ILE A 158 7.36 9.80 6.50
N ASN A 159 7.91 10.87 7.10
CA ASN A 159 7.54 11.33 8.44
C ASN A 159 7.37 12.87 8.44
N PRO A 160 6.18 13.41 8.75
CA PRO A 160 4.96 12.72 9.21
C PRO A 160 4.34 11.82 8.14
N TYR A 161 3.50 10.86 8.56
CA TYR A 161 2.79 9.94 7.66
C TYR A 161 2.06 10.68 6.53
N LEU A 162 2.19 10.16 5.30
CA LEU A 162 1.53 10.70 4.13
C LEU A 162 0.57 9.66 3.55
N LEU A 163 -0.73 9.95 3.66
CA LEU A 163 -1.81 9.14 3.10
C LEU A 163 -1.57 8.86 1.61
N GLY A 164 -1.80 7.60 1.21
CA GLY A 164 -1.65 7.16 -0.18
C GLY A 164 -0.20 7.01 -0.63
N SER A 165 0.79 7.33 0.21
CA SER A 165 2.21 7.13 -0.11
C SER A 165 2.80 5.95 0.65
N SER A 166 2.95 6.06 1.98
CA SER A 166 3.51 4.97 2.81
C SER A 166 2.68 3.69 2.67
N ILE A 167 3.32 2.53 2.76
CA ILE A 167 2.76 1.17 2.60
C ILE A 167 2.33 0.84 1.14
N SER A 168 1.66 1.75 0.45
CA SER A 168 1.13 1.55 -0.91
C SER A 168 2.16 1.70 -2.03
N HIS A 169 3.43 1.88 -1.70
CA HIS A 169 4.54 2.00 -2.63
C HIS A 169 5.70 1.10 -2.21
N ILE A 170 6.61 0.80 -3.13
CA ILE A 170 7.90 0.21 -2.77
C ILE A 170 8.86 1.28 -2.23
N SER A 171 9.82 0.85 -1.42
CA SER A 171 10.86 1.72 -0.88
C SER A 171 11.73 2.34 -1.97
N LEU A 172 12.16 3.59 -1.75
CA LEU A 172 13.10 4.30 -2.63
C LEU A 172 14.46 3.60 -2.81
N ILE A 173 14.80 2.58 -2.00
CA ILE A 173 16.00 1.76 -2.25
C ILE A 173 16.00 1.11 -3.64
N TYR A 174 14.83 0.98 -4.27
CA TYR A 174 14.65 0.39 -5.59
C TYR A 174 14.67 1.40 -6.74
N GLU A 175 14.89 2.70 -6.48
CA GLU A 175 14.77 3.77 -7.50
C GLU A 175 15.71 3.62 -8.71
N SER A 176 16.83 2.95 -8.51
CA SER A 176 17.85 2.68 -9.55
C SER A 176 17.84 1.22 -10.02
N THR A 177 16.76 0.49 -9.72
CA THR A 177 16.56 -0.90 -10.08
C THR A 177 15.39 -1.02 -11.07
N PRO A 178 15.21 -2.18 -11.73
CA PRO A 178 14.06 -2.41 -12.62
C PRO A 178 12.69 -2.19 -11.97
N ASP A 179 12.61 -2.19 -10.63
CA ASP A 179 11.36 -2.03 -9.89
C ASP A 179 10.98 -0.56 -9.66
N PHE A 180 11.63 0.42 -10.29
CA PHE A 180 11.42 1.85 -10.03
C PHE A 180 9.98 2.38 -10.16
N LEU A 181 9.08 1.66 -10.82
CA LEU A 181 7.76 2.16 -11.24
C LEU A 181 6.80 2.43 -10.08
N MET A 182 6.87 1.68 -8.97
CA MET A 182 5.94 1.84 -7.84
C MET A 182 6.55 2.62 -6.67
N LYS A 183 7.40 3.60 -6.95
CA LYS A 183 7.86 4.59 -5.95
C LYS A 183 6.84 5.71 -5.82
N TYR A 184 6.74 6.32 -4.64
CA TYR A 184 5.75 7.37 -4.36
C TYR A 184 6.05 8.72 -5.06
N ILE A 185 7.22 8.88 -5.68
CA ILE A 185 7.62 10.14 -6.30
C ILE A 185 8.41 9.96 -7.61
N PHE A 186 8.02 10.71 -8.63
CA PHE A 186 8.77 10.91 -9.87
C PHE A 186 9.23 12.35 -9.99
N ASN A 187 10.47 12.56 -10.44
CA ASN A 187 10.96 13.90 -10.64
C ASN A 187 10.48 14.43 -12.00
N PRO A 188 10.11 15.73 -12.10
CA PRO A 188 9.93 16.38 -13.39
C PRO A 188 11.17 16.22 -14.27
N GLY A 189 10.98 16.11 -15.59
CA GLY A 189 12.06 15.89 -16.56
C GLY A 189 12.55 14.44 -16.67
N GLU A 190 12.00 13.49 -15.91
CA GLU A 190 12.27 12.07 -16.08
C GLU A 190 11.27 11.44 -17.07
N SER A 191 11.75 10.92 -18.20
CA SER A 191 10.92 10.08 -19.07
C SER A 191 10.98 8.61 -18.65
N LEU A 192 9.96 7.83 -19.03
CA LEU A 192 9.93 6.40 -18.81
C LEU A 192 11.15 5.71 -19.44
N GLU A 193 11.50 6.08 -20.68
CA GLU A 193 12.68 5.51 -21.36
C GLU A 193 13.98 5.80 -20.60
N TYR A 194 14.12 7.01 -20.04
CA TYR A 194 15.28 7.36 -19.22
C TYR A 194 15.35 6.49 -17.96
N LEU A 195 14.21 6.33 -17.26
CA LEU A 195 14.12 5.47 -16.07
C LEU A 195 14.50 4.02 -16.39
N VAL A 196 13.93 3.43 -17.44
CA VAL A 196 14.27 2.06 -17.88
C VAL A 196 15.76 1.91 -18.18
N GLN A 197 16.35 2.89 -18.87
CA GLN A 197 17.77 2.85 -19.22
C GLN A 197 18.69 2.91 -18.01
N ARG A 198 18.40 3.81 -17.07
CA ARG A 198 19.21 3.94 -15.85
C ARG A 198 19.08 2.73 -14.94
N SER A 199 17.91 2.09 -14.93
CA SER A 199 17.58 0.98 -14.05
C SER A 199 18.03 -0.39 -14.56
N GLY A 200 19.01 -0.42 -15.48
CA GLY A 200 19.62 -1.65 -15.98
C GLY A 200 19.04 -2.18 -17.29
N ASN A 201 18.22 -1.40 -18.01
CA ASN A 201 17.62 -1.78 -19.30
C ASN A 201 16.79 -3.07 -19.23
N TYR A 202 15.99 -3.24 -18.17
CA TYR A 202 15.02 -4.32 -18.12
C TYR A 202 14.01 -4.17 -19.28
N SER A 203 13.60 -5.29 -19.88
CA SER A 203 12.79 -5.28 -21.12
C SER A 203 11.37 -4.73 -20.93
N SER A 204 10.95 -4.52 -19.69
CA SER A 204 9.65 -3.98 -19.29
C SER A 204 9.85 -2.82 -18.31
N PRO A 205 8.95 -1.82 -18.28
CA PRO A 205 8.91 -0.84 -17.20
C PRO A 205 8.36 -1.38 -15.88
N ILE A 206 7.76 -2.57 -15.88
CA ILE A 206 7.25 -3.26 -14.68
C ILE A 206 8.30 -4.29 -14.26
N GLY A 207 8.99 -4.03 -13.16
CA GLY A 207 10.07 -4.88 -12.64
C GLY A 207 9.59 -6.18 -11.99
N PRO A 208 10.53 -7.12 -11.71
CA PRO A 208 10.22 -8.45 -11.20
C PRO A 208 9.57 -8.46 -9.79
N ARG A 209 9.87 -7.50 -8.92
CA ARG A 209 9.23 -7.40 -7.59
C ARG A 209 7.80 -6.87 -7.71
N ILE A 210 7.57 -5.91 -8.60
CA ILE A 210 6.21 -5.42 -8.86
C ILE A 210 5.37 -6.55 -9.47
N LEU A 211 5.93 -7.31 -10.41
CA LEU A 211 5.26 -8.48 -10.98
C LEU A 211 4.92 -9.51 -9.90
N SER A 212 5.83 -9.85 -8.99
CA SER A 212 5.54 -10.83 -7.94
C SER A 212 4.49 -10.34 -6.93
N ILE A 213 4.35 -9.04 -6.72
CA ILE A 213 3.25 -8.47 -5.94
C ILE A 213 1.92 -8.71 -6.65
N LEU A 214 1.83 -8.41 -7.95
CA LEU A 214 0.62 -8.69 -8.75
C LEU A 214 0.30 -10.20 -8.76
N GLU A 215 1.29 -11.05 -8.98
CA GLU A 215 1.14 -12.50 -8.93
C GLU A 215 0.64 -13.00 -7.57
N SER A 216 1.10 -12.39 -6.47
CA SER A 216 0.62 -12.69 -5.12
C SER A 216 -0.86 -12.34 -4.94
N MET A 217 -1.33 -11.28 -5.60
CA MET A 217 -2.75 -10.88 -5.59
C MET A 217 -3.62 -11.69 -6.55
N GLY A 218 -3.04 -12.64 -7.30
CA GLY A 218 -3.77 -13.54 -8.19
C GLY A 218 -3.72 -13.17 -9.66
N TYR A 219 -2.89 -12.19 -10.07
CA TYR A 219 -2.72 -11.87 -11.49
C TYR A 219 -1.84 -12.90 -12.21
N GLU A 220 -2.26 -13.25 -13.42
CA GLU A 220 -1.49 -14.11 -14.31
C GLU A 220 -0.38 -13.29 -14.99
N THR A 221 0.83 -13.87 -15.09
CA THR A 221 1.95 -13.29 -15.85
C THR A 221 2.58 -14.37 -16.74
N ASP A 222 3.39 -13.97 -17.71
CA ASP A 222 4.15 -14.92 -18.55
C ASP A 222 5.05 -15.84 -17.72
N ALA A 223 5.56 -15.36 -16.58
CA ALA A 223 6.41 -16.12 -15.67
C ALA A 223 5.61 -16.94 -14.64
N TYR A 224 4.33 -16.60 -14.44
CA TYR A 224 3.44 -17.24 -13.48
C TYR A 224 2.02 -17.41 -14.07
N PRO A 225 1.86 -18.32 -15.06
CA PRO A 225 0.63 -18.44 -15.85
C PRO A 225 -0.53 -19.12 -15.12
N ASN A 226 -0.32 -19.61 -13.90
CA ASN A 226 -1.36 -20.28 -13.11
C ASN A 226 -1.33 -19.74 -11.67
N PRO A 227 -1.80 -18.51 -11.45
CA PRO A 227 -1.74 -17.91 -10.14
C PRO A 227 -2.64 -18.64 -9.14
N ILE A 228 -2.22 -18.66 -7.88
CA ILE A 228 -3.09 -19.04 -6.78
C ILE A 228 -4.20 -18.00 -6.74
N ILE A 229 -5.44 -18.41 -7.02
CA ILE A 229 -6.60 -17.55 -6.90
C ILE A 229 -6.84 -17.35 -5.40
N PRO A 230 -6.72 -16.11 -4.87
CA PRO A 230 -7.01 -15.87 -3.47
C PRO A 230 -8.46 -16.26 -3.18
N THR A 231 -8.65 -17.22 -2.28
CA THR A 231 -9.96 -17.56 -1.78
C THR A 231 -10.26 -16.69 -0.56
N TYR A 232 -11.47 -16.13 -0.53
CA TYR A 232 -12.01 -15.56 0.70
C TYR A 232 -12.32 -16.72 1.64
N GLU A 233 -11.54 -16.89 2.70
CA GLU A 233 -11.92 -17.76 3.82
C GLU A 233 -12.62 -16.89 4.86
N PRO A 234 -13.93 -17.04 5.08
CA PRO A 234 -14.70 -16.27 6.05
C PRO A 234 -14.36 -16.60 7.50
#